data_AF-A0A497SMA8-F1
#
_entry.id   AF-A0A497SMA8-F1
#
_cell.length_a   1.000
_cell.length_b   1.000
_cell.length_c   1.000
_cell.angle_alpha   90.00
_cell.angle_beta   90.00
_cell.angle_gamma   90.00
#
_symmetry.space_group_name_H-M   'P 1'
#
loop_
_entity.id
_entity.type
_entity.pdbx_description
1 polymer ?
#
loop_
_entity_poly.entity_id
_entity_poly.type
_entity_poly.pdbx_seq_one_letter_code
_entity_poly.pdbx_strand_id
1 'polypeptide(L)'
;MVKNIIICNLLLCISLVFFIGLMTPNIVFGDWFNSSWNYRQQINISNTAGDLTNYQVRIDLNSSNVGSNFNWSNNGSDIRFTNSTDDLLNFWIESWNSSSQEATIWVNVTLANNTNTTIYMYYGNPSASSISNGTATFEFFDDFEDYTDG
;
A
#
# COMPACT_ATOMS: atom_id res chain seq x y z
N MET A 1 -44.08 -8.26 30.24
CA MET A 1 -43.75 -9.26 31.29
C MET A 1 -42.79 -10.27 30.70
N VAL A 2 -41.64 -10.43 31.32
CA VAL A 2 -40.58 -11.39 31.00
C VAL A 2 -41.08 -12.81 31.26
N LYS A 3 -40.76 -13.78 30.39
CA LYS A 3 -40.72 -15.20 30.78
C LYS A 3 -39.50 -15.89 30.15
N ASN A 4 -38.49 -16.03 31.00
CA ASN A 4 -37.29 -16.83 30.83
C ASN A 4 -37.63 -18.31 30.58
N ILE A 5 -36.69 -19.09 30.01
CA ILE A 5 -36.49 -20.49 30.41
C ILE A 5 -35.02 -20.87 30.26
N ILE A 6 -34.62 -21.72 31.20
CA ILE A 6 -33.28 -22.01 31.69
C ILE A 6 -32.62 -23.13 30.87
N ILE A 7 -31.30 -23.03 30.79
CA ILE A 7 -30.33 -23.91 30.13
C ILE A 7 -30.43 -25.34 30.69
N CYS A 8 -30.45 -26.33 29.81
CA CYS A 8 -30.27 -27.74 30.18
C CYS A 8 -28.87 -28.20 29.74
N ASN A 9 -27.97 -28.38 30.71
CA ASN A 9 -26.70 -29.06 30.50
C ASN A 9 -26.91 -30.55 30.76
N LEU A 10 -26.70 -31.38 29.74
CA LEU A 10 -26.50 -32.81 29.93
C LEU A 10 -25.19 -33.20 29.24
N LEU A 11 -24.17 -33.43 30.07
CA LEU A 11 -22.87 -33.98 29.67
C LEU A 11 -22.98 -35.50 29.71
N LEU A 12 -22.69 -36.21 28.62
CA LEU A 12 -21.76 -37.34 28.68
C LEU A 12 -21.32 -37.86 27.30
N CYS A 13 -20.04 -38.25 27.29
CA CYS A 13 -19.40 -39.28 26.47
C CYS A 13 -19.04 -38.96 25.01
N ILE A 14 -17.79 -38.48 24.90
CA ILE A 14 -16.92 -38.58 23.73
C ILE A 14 -16.81 -40.04 23.28
N SER A 15 -17.19 -40.33 22.03
CA SER A 15 -16.61 -41.45 21.29
C SER A 15 -16.24 -41.02 19.87
N LEU A 16 -14.94 -40.93 19.64
CA LEU A 16 -14.18 -41.33 18.46
C LEU A 16 -14.85 -41.20 17.07
N VAL A 17 -14.26 -40.30 16.28
CA VAL A 17 -14.36 -40.11 14.82
C VAL A 17 -15.72 -39.67 14.27
N PHE A 18 -15.92 -38.36 14.24
CA PHE A 18 -16.77 -37.74 13.23
C PHE A 18 -15.89 -36.83 12.38
N PHE A 19 -15.77 -37.19 11.10
CA PHE A 19 -15.17 -36.41 10.04
C PHE A 19 -16.06 -35.17 9.84
N ILE A 20 -15.95 -34.18 10.71
CA ILE A 20 -16.56 -32.88 10.48
C ILE A 20 -15.53 -32.14 9.65
N GLY A 21 -15.84 -31.99 8.36
CA GLY A 21 -15.09 -31.11 7.47
C GLY A 21 -14.89 -29.78 8.18
N LEU A 22 -13.66 -29.55 8.63
CA LEU A 22 -13.21 -28.24 9.04
C LEU A 22 -13.23 -27.43 7.76
N MET A 23 -14.37 -26.77 7.51
CA MET A 23 -14.39 -25.53 6.77
C MET A 23 -13.51 -24.59 7.60
N THR A 24 -12.19 -24.68 7.39
CA THR A 24 -11.30 -23.62 7.78
C THR A 24 -11.93 -22.35 7.22
N PRO A 25 -12.12 -21.28 8.01
CA PRO A 25 -12.39 -20.01 7.38
C PRO A 25 -11.29 -19.83 6.32
N ASN A 26 -11.68 -19.69 5.06
CA ASN A 26 -10.79 -19.09 4.08
C ASN A 26 -10.59 -17.68 4.59
N ILE A 27 -9.59 -17.49 5.45
CA ILE A 27 -9.09 -16.17 5.77
C ILE A 27 -8.39 -15.75 4.47
N VAL A 28 -9.17 -15.19 3.56
CA VAL A 28 -8.63 -14.34 2.51
C VAL A 28 -8.19 -13.10 3.27
N PHE A 29 -6.97 -13.13 3.81
CA PHE A 29 -6.29 -11.89 4.14
C PHE A 29 -6.26 -11.15 2.80
N GLY A 30 -7.00 -10.05 2.68
CA GLY A 30 -6.78 -9.16 1.54
C GLY A 30 -5.31 -8.79 1.61
N ASP A 31 -4.54 -9.26 0.63
CA ASP A 31 -3.08 -9.35 0.72
C ASP A 31 -2.53 -8.01 1.22
N TRP A 32 -1.92 -8.07 2.39
CA TRP A 32 -1.26 -6.94 3.02
C TRP A 32 0.21 -7.17 2.80
N PHE A 33 0.83 -6.31 2.01
CA PHE A 33 2.22 -6.45 1.55
C PHE A 33 3.17 -6.92 2.65
N ASN A 34 3.14 -6.26 3.81
CA ASN A 34 4.02 -6.58 4.93
C ASN A 34 3.48 -6.04 6.25
N SER A 35 3.43 -6.89 7.29
CA SER A 35 2.89 -6.55 8.61
C SER A 35 3.66 -5.46 9.38
N SER A 36 4.88 -5.13 8.96
CA SER A 36 5.64 -4.01 9.55
C SER A 36 5.15 -2.63 9.10
N TRP A 37 4.29 -2.56 8.08
CA TRP A 37 3.61 -1.34 7.66
C TRP A 37 2.24 -1.31 8.30
N ASN A 38 1.94 -0.22 9.01
CA ASN A 38 0.73 -0.11 9.81
C ASN A 38 -0.46 0.45 9.03
N TYR A 39 -0.19 1.15 7.93
CA TYR A 39 -1.21 1.85 7.15
C TYR A 39 -0.98 1.66 5.66
N ARG A 40 -2.08 1.67 4.89
CA ARG A 40 -2.05 1.78 3.43
C ARG A 40 -3.15 2.69 2.93
N GLN A 41 -2.89 3.37 1.83
CA GLN A 41 -3.85 4.17 1.08
C GLN A 41 -4.01 3.61 -0.31
N GLN A 42 -5.25 3.37 -0.73
CA GLN A 42 -5.56 2.94 -2.09
C GLN A 42 -5.51 4.14 -3.05
N ILE A 43 -4.90 3.97 -4.21
CA ILE A 43 -4.83 4.95 -5.29
C ILE A 43 -5.35 4.28 -6.56
N ASN A 44 -6.37 4.90 -7.18
CA ASN A 44 -6.97 4.39 -8.41
C ASN A 44 -6.53 5.27 -9.58
N ILE A 45 -5.99 4.64 -10.61
CA ILE A 45 -5.47 5.30 -11.82
C ILE A 45 -6.33 4.84 -12.98
N SER A 46 -6.98 5.78 -13.67
CA SER A 46 -7.70 5.53 -14.91
C SER A 46 -6.80 5.82 -16.10
N ASN A 47 -6.89 4.98 -17.14
CA ASN A 47 -6.14 5.13 -18.37
C ASN A 47 -7.04 4.83 -19.57
N THR A 48 -7.02 5.70 -20.57
CA THR A 48 -7.80 5.57 -21.83
C THR A 48 -6.93 5.70 -23.08
N ALA A 49 -5.61 5.81 -22.91
CA ALA A 49 -4.66 6.10 -23.99
C ALA A 49 -4.11 4.85 -24.72
N GLY A 50 -4.51 3.64 -24.30
CA GLY A 50 -3.89 2.39 -24.72
C GLY A 50 -3.19 1.69 -23.56
N ASP A 51 -2.57 0.53 -23.79
CA ASP A 51 -1.78 -0.15 -22.77
C ASP A 51 -0.45 0.57 -22.58
N LEU A 52 -0.08 0.84 -21.33
CA LEU A 52 1.14 1.56 -20.97
C LEU A 52 1.99 0.71 -20.04
N THR A 53 3.27 0.56 -20.35
CA THR A 53 4.29 -0.13 -19.54
C THR A 53 5.40 0.85 -19.20
N ASN A 54 6.09 0.66 -18.07
CA ASN A 54 7.13 1.59 -17.60
C ASN A 54 6.67 3.05 -17.55
N TYR A 55 5.40 3.28 -17.20
CA TYR A 55 4.80 4.60 -17.27
C TYR A 55 4.86 5.31 -15.93
N GLN A 56 5.38 6.54 -15.89
CA GLN A 56 5.51 7.30 -14.66
C GLN A 56 4.23 8.09 -14.37
N VAL A 57 3.61 7.80 -13.23
CA VAL A 57 2.45 8.53 -12.73
C VAL A 57 2.89 9.44 -11.58
N ARG A 58 2.55 10.74 -11.70
CA ARG A 58 2.75 11.74 -10.66
C ARG A 58 1.65 11.64 -9.61
N ILE A 59 2.04 11.55 -8.34
CA ILE A 59 1.18 11.53 -7.17
C ILE A 59 1.58 12.71 -6.29
N ASP A 60 0.62 13.62 -6.10
CA ASP A 60 0.77 14.76 -5.19
C ASP A 60 0.14 14.42 -3.85
N LEU A 61 0.95 14.45 -2.79
CA LEU A 61 0.49 14.25 -1.42
C LEU A 61 0.35 15.60 -0.73
N ASN A 62 -0.70 15.73 0.08
CA ASN A 62 -0.85 16.81 1.02
C ASN A 62 -1.69 16.40 2.24
N SER A 63 -1.71 17.23 3.26
CA SER A 63 -2.45 16.97 4.52
C SER A 63 -3.93 16.65 4.36
N SER A 64 -4.57 17.04 3.25
CA SER A 64 -5.98 16.75 2.98
C SER A 64 -6.21 15.41 2.28
N ASN A 65 -5.18 14.79 1.70
CA ASN A 65 -5.31 13.57 0.90
C ASN A 65 -4.50 12.37 1.43
N VAL A 66 -3.87 12.51 2.59
CA VAL A 66 -3.23 11.41 3.34
C VAL A 66 -4.00 11.12 4.63
N GLY A 67 -3.86 9.90 5.15
CA GLY A 67 -4.48 9.53 6.43
C GLY A 67 -3.89 10.28 7.63
N SER A 68 -4.67 10.39 8.71
CA SER A 68 -4.27 11.10 9.93
C SER A 68 -3.00 10.58 10.63
N ASN A 69 -2.58 9.35 10.34
CA ASN A 69 -1.34 8.75 10.85
C ASN A 69 -0.14 8.94 9.92
N PHE A 70 -0.26 9.72 8.85
CA PHE A 70 0.84 9.99 7.94
C PHE A 70 1.90 10.89 8.60
N ASN A 71 3.15 10.45 8.62
CA ASN A 71 4.23 11.14 9.32
C ASN A 71 5.10 11.97 8.36
N TRP A 72 4.83 13.26 8.26
CA TRP A 72 5.61 14.19 7.45
C TRP A 72 7.08 14.37 7.88
N SER A 73 7.41 14.05 9.14
CA SER A 73 8.75 14.30 9.71
C SER A 73 9.80 13.28 9.28
N ASN A 74 9.41 12.18 8.65
CA ASN A 74 10.32 11.09 8.28
C ASN A 74 10.90 11.21 6.86
N ASN A 75 10.63 12.33 6.16
CA ASN A 75 11.07 12.59 4.79
C ASN A 75 10.72 11.46 3.79
N GLY A 76 9.55 10.82 3.98
CA GLY A 76 9.06 9.76 3.11
C GLY A 76 9.83 8.44 3.22
N SER A 77 10.67 8.26 4.24
CA SER A 77 11.53 7.07 4.40
C SER A 77 10.75 5.75 4.47
N ASP A 78 9.53 5.76 4.99
CA ASP A 78 8.70 4.57 5.18
C ASP A 78 7.69 4.32 4.06
N ILE A 79 7.76 5.06 2.96
CA ILE A 79 6.85 4.92 1.82
C ILE A 79 7.21 3.67 1.01
N ARG A 80 6.19 2.87 0.69
CA ARG A 80 6.26 1.81 -0.33
C ARG A 80 5.04 1.90 -1.23
N PHE A 81 5.22 1.64 -2.52
CA PHE A 81 4.12 1.46 -3.45
C PHE A 81 4.04 -0.01 -3.88
N THR A 82 2.82 -0.54 -3.96
CA THR A 82 2.59 -1.86 -4.54
C THR A 82 1.46 -1.84 -5.55
N ASN A 83 1.45 -2.81 -6.47
CA ASN A 83 0.27 -3.10 -7.29
C ASN A 83 -0.79 -3.88 -6.49
N SER A 84 -1.88 -4.30 -7.16
CA SER A 84 -2.94 -5.08 -6.53
C SER A 84 -2.56 -6.50 -6.10
N THR A 85 -1.38 -6.99 -6.52
CA THR A 85 -0.83 -8.30 -6.16
C THR A 85 0.34 -8.18 -5.18
N ASP A 86 0.50 -7.01 -4.54
CA ASP A 86 1.55 -6.69 -3.57
C ASP A 86 2.99 -6.70 -4.10
N ASP A 87 3.18 -6.66 -5.43
CA ASP A 87 4.51 -6.44 -6.00
C ASP A 87 4.94 -5.00 -5.79
N LEU A 88 6.20 -4.81 -5.35
CA LEU A 88 6.79 -3.49 -5.16
C LEU A 88 6.92 -2.74 -6.49
N LEU A 89 6.59 -1.45 -6.45
CA LEU A 89 6.74 -0.52 -7.56
C LEU A 89 7.88 0.45 -7.28
N ASN A 90 8.69 0.74 -8.31
CA ASN A 90 9.72 1.76 -8.23
C ASN A 90 9.08 3.14 -8.14
N PHE A 91 9.65 4.00 -7.32
CA PHE A 91 9.20 5.37 -7.16
C PHE A 91 10.36 6.32 -6.88
N TRP A 92 10.10 7.60 -7.12
CA TRP A 92 11.02 8.68 -6.83
C TRP A 92 10.28 9.83 -6.15
N ILE A 93 10.78 10.22 -4.98
CA ILE A 93 10.35 11.43 -4.27
C ILE A 93 11.07 12.60 -4.95
N GLU A 94 10.36 13.32 -5.81
CA GLU A 94 10.87 14.52 -6.47
C GLU A 94 11.00 15.68 -5.49
N SER A 95 10.01 15.85 -4.63
CA SER A 95 10.02 16.92 -3.61
C SER A 95 9.29 16.49 -2.35
N TRP A 96 9.77 16.99 -1.21
CA TRP A 96 9.17 16.78 0.09
C TRP A 96 9.29 18.03 0.94
N ASN A 97 8.16 18.53 1.42
CA ASN A 97 8.10 19.64 2.36
C ASN A 97 7.30 19.24 3.59
N SER A 98 8.01 18.90 4.67
CA SER A 98 7.39 18.51 5.93
C SER A 98 6.61 19.65 6.60
N SER A 99 6.97 20.90 6.32
CA SER A 99 6.39 22.09 6.94
C SER A 99 5.06 22.49 6.29
N SER A 100 5.01 22.52 4.95
CA SER A 100 3.74 22.73 4.22
C SER A 100 2.90 21.46 4.11
N GLN A 101 3.46 20.30 4.51
CA GLN A 101 2.83 18.99 4.39
C GLN A 101 2.44 18.71 2.94
N GLU A 102 3.42 18.80 2.04
CA GLU A 102 3.28 18.60 0.60
C GLU A 102 4.45 17.75 0.07
N ALA A 103 4.16 16.87 -0.90
CA ALA A 103 5.19 16.12 -1.61
C ALA A 103 4.75 15.77 -3.04
N THR A 104 5.70 15.73 -3.96
CA THR A 104 5.51 15.13 -5.30
C THR A 104 6.27 13.83 -5.37
N ILE A 105 5.58 12.75 -5.76
CA ILE A 105 6.17 11.43 -5.93
C ILE A 105 5.81 10.90 -7.32
N TRP A 106 6.80 10.37 -8.04
CA TRP A 106 6.61 9.66 -9.30
C TRP A 106 6.66 8.15 -9.07
N VAL A 107 5.72 7.41 -9.63
CA VAL A 107 5.66 5.94 -9.50
C VAL A 107 5.63 5.30 -10.88
N ASN A 108 6.49 4.31 -11.09
CA ASN A 108 6.51 3.52 -12.31
C ASN A 108 5.43 2.42 -12.24
N VAL A 109 4.50 2.43 -13.18
CA VAL A 109 3.35 1.52 -13.23
C VAL A 109 3.15 0.91 -14.62
N THR A 110 2.42 -0.21 -14.64
CA THR A 110 1.79 -0.75 -15.85
C THR A 110 0.30 -0.48 -15.79
N LEU A 111 -0.26 0.14 -16.84
CA LEU A 111 -1.66 0.55 -16.91
C LEU A 111 -2.32 -0.13 -18.11
N ALA A 112 -3.35 -0.93 -17.85
CA ALA A 112 -4.18 -1.50 -18.91
C ALA A 112 -5.14 -0.44 -19.46
N ASN A 113 -5.45 -0.53 -20.76
CA ASN A 113 -6.37 0.40 -21.41
C ASN A 113 -7.81 0.24 -20.87
N ASN A 114 -8.51 1.35 -20.70
CA ASN A 114 -9.91 1.43 -20.27
C ASN A 114 -10.23 0.63 -19.00
N THR A 115 -9.23 0.43 -18.14
CA THR A 115 -9.34 -0.31 -16.89
C THR A 115 -8.75 0.53 -15.77
N ASN A 116 -9.41 0.57 -14.63
CA ASN A 116 -8.83 1.19 -13.44
C ASN A 116 -7.73 0.30 -12.90
N THR A 117 -6.51 0.84 -12.82
CA THR A 117 -5.39 0.20 -12.13
C THR A 117 -5.38 0.67 -10.69
N THR A 118 -5.34 -0.26 -9.76
CA THR A 118 -5.23 0.04 -8.33
C THR A 118 -3.79 -0.22 -7.87
N ILE A 119 -3.22 0.78 -7.22
CA ILE A 119 -1.97 0.66 -6.47
C ILE A 119 -2.22 1.04 -5.00
N TYR A 120 -1.30 0.66 -4.13
CA TYR A 120 -1.35 0.98 -2.71
C TYR A 120 -0.10 1.73 -2.28
N MET A 121 -0.27 2.81 -1.53
CA MET A 121 0.81 3.49 -0.82
C MET A 121 0.80 3.01 0.63
N TYR A 122 1.82 2.25 1.04
CA TYR A 122 2.03 1.82 2.42
C TYR A 122 2.93 2.81 3.17
N TYR A 123 2.66 3.01 4.46
CA TYR A 123 3.44 3.86 5.37
C TYR A 123 3.24 3.42 6.84
N GLY A 124 3.93 4.10 7.77
CA GLY A 124 3.88 3.84 9.20
C GLY A 124 4.86 2.76 9.67
N ASN A 125 5.96 2.54 8.96
CA ASN A 125 7.04 1.63 9.38
C ASN A 125 8.24 2.44 9.89
N PRO A 126 8.39 2.65 11.22
CA PRO A 126 9.46 3.49 11.77
C PRO A 126 10.87 2.91 11.61
N SER A 127 11.00 1.62 11.23
CA SER A 127 12.30 0.97 11.00
C SER A 127 12.72 1.00 9.53
N ALA A 128 11.89 1.52 8.64
CA ALA A 128 12.17 1.55 7.21
C ALA A 128 13.13 2.69 6.84
N SER A 129 14.04 2.43 5.91
CA SER A 129 14.78 3.44 5.17
C SER A 129 14.11 3.72 3.83
N SER A 130 14.35 4.91 3.28
CA SER A 130 13.88 5.27 1.94
C SER A 130 14.47 4.31 0.90
N ILE A 131 13.64 3.94 -0.09
CA ILE A 131 14.06 3.25 -1.31
C ILE A 131 13.74 4.07 -2.56
N SER A 132 13.45 5.37 -2.38
CA SER A 132 13.24 6.32 -3.49
C SER A 132 14.43 6.28 -4.43
N ASN A 133 14.18 6.06 -5.72
CA ASN A 133 15.23 5.92 -6.72
C ASN A 133 14.74 6.41 -8.09
N GLY A 134 15.25 7.56 -8.52
CA GLY A 134 14.93 8.16 -9.82
C GLY A 134 15.35 7.26 -10.99
N THR A 135 16.57 6.73 -10.98
CA THR A 135 17.10 5.84 -12.01
C THR A 135 16.28 4.57 -12.21
N ALA A 136 15.70 4.00 -11.14
CA ALA A 136 14.82 2.84 -11.24
C ALA A 136 13.38 3.20 -11.65
N THR A 137 13.01 4.48 -11.51
CA THR A 137 11.65 4.98 -11.78
C THR A 137 11.49 5.43 -13.23
N PHE A 138 12.48 6.15 -13.78
CA PHE A 138 12.46 6.70 -15.14
C PHE A 138 13.41 5.94 -16.07
N GLU A 139 13.02 5.75 -17.34
CA GLU A 139 13.91 5.15 -18.36
C GLU A 139 15.10 6.07 -18.70
N PHE A 140 14.92 7.39 -18.58
CA PHE A 140 15.97 8.39 -18.67
C PHE A 140 15.90 9.29 -17.44
N PHE A 141 16.88 9.19 -16.55
CA PHE A 141 16.98 9.99 -15.34
C PHE A 141 18.29 10.79 -15.35
N ASP A 142 18.18 12.10 -15.18
CA ASP A 142 19.29 13.05 -14.99
C ASP A 142 18.93 13.93 -13.79
N ASP A 143 19.69 13.84 -12.70
CA ASP A 143 19.48 14.63 -11.49
C ASP A 143 20.24 15.97 -11.51
N PHE A 144 21.01 16.25 -12.57
CA PHE A 144 21.81 17.47 -12.74
C PHE A 144 22.71 17.86 -11.54
N GLU A 145 23.04 16.92 -10.66
CA GLU A 145 23.86 17.16 -9.45
C GLU A 145 25.37 17.30 -9.79
N ASP A 146 25.76 17.16 -11.07
CA ASP A 146 27.16 17.09 -11.50
C ASP A 146 27.69 18.36 -12.18
N TYR A 147 27.33 19.55 -11.67
CA TYR A 147 28.00 20.81 -12.02
C TYR A 147 28.61 21.49 -10.79
N THR A 148 29.69 20.92 -10.26
CA THR A 148 30.68 21.71 -9.52
C THR A 148 31.62 22.35 -10.53
N ASP A 149 31.27 23.54 -11.03
CA ASP A 149 32.22 24.36 -11.79
C ASP A 149 33.27 24.91 -10.81
N GLY A 150 34.54 24.66 -11.11
CA GLY A 150 35.70 24.94 -10.24
C GLY A 150 36.10 26.41 -10.16
#